data_AF-A0A9P5QP18-F1
#
_entry.id   AF-A0A9P5QP18-F1
#
_cell.length_a   1.000
_cell.length_b   1.000
_cell.length_c   1.000
_cell.angle_alpha   90.00
_cell.angle_beta   90.00
_cell.angle_gamma   90.00
#
_symmetry.space_group_name_H-M   'P 1'
#
loop_
_entity.id
_entity.type
_entity.pdbx_description
1 polymer ?
#
loop_
_entity_poly.entity_id
_entity_poly.type
_entity_poly.pdbx_seq_one_letter_code
_entity_poly.pdbx_strand_id
1 'polypeptide(L)'
;MSTSTAHRLIKEDQTTGIAIHDWEMRSHKTSILSSKEIDAASADLGIPIPEMIFGNNFLTIEHKSGFKLEFKALPALAMVDQSSKSSDLIKVSYAREWFDKRSMVNQEHITDVVKPYDWTYTTKYSGTNLSSQKHMQFEQSTNESIDIEQLKRPDPILFYDENILFEDELADNGTAVLTTKMRIPRSNGEDLSLLLDSNWVSTQLPEQASHVEVARLE
;
A
#
# COMPACT_ATOMS: atom_id res chain seq x y z
N MET A 1 -23.07 18.39 25.45
CA MET A 1 -22.99 19.27 24.26
C MET A 1 -21.89 18.68 23.39
N SER A 2 -22.22 18.16 22.20
CA SER A 2 -21.25 17.49 21.32
C SER A 2 -20.35 18.55 20.70
N THR A 3 -19.11 18.64 21.19
CA THR A 3 -18.04 19.44 20.57
C THR A 3 -17.74 18.79 19.23
N SER A 4 -18.14 19.45 18.13
CA SER A 4 -17.81 18.98 16.79
C SER A 4 -16.29 19.12 16.60
N THR A 5 -15.59 18.00 16.54
CA THR A 5 -14.17 17.92 16.18
C THR A 5 -13.94 18.69 14.88
N ALA A 6 -13.15 19.76 14.95
CA ALA A 6 -12.86 20.59 13.78
C ALA A 6 -11.97 19.79 12.83
N HIS A 7 -12.52 19.47 11.65
CA HIS A 7 -11.79 18.83 10.57
C HIS A 7 -11.94 19.67 9.30
N ARG A 8 -10.96 19.57 8.41
CA ARG A 8 -10.94 20.24 7.11
C ARG A 8 -10.73 19.21 6.03
N LEU A 9 -11.68 19.08 5.11
CA LEU A 9 -11.49 18.27 3.92
C LEU A 9 -10.51 18.96 2.97
N ILE A 10 -9.62 18.17 2.37
CA ILE A 10 -8.62 18.60 1.39
C ILE A 10 -9.11 18.14 0.02
N LYS A 11 -9.09 19.05 -0.95
CA LYS A 11 -9.40 18.75 -2.35
C LYS A 11 -8.56 19.64 -3.26
N GLU A 12 -7.53 19.06 -3.87
CA GLU A 12 -6.51 19.75 -4.65
C GLU A 12 -6.19 18.91 -5.90
N ASP A 13 -6.67 19.34 -7.07
CA ASP A 13 -6.50 18.64 -8.35
C ASP A 13 -6.86 17.13 -8.26
N GLN A 14 -5.86 16.25 -8.26
CA GLN A 14 -5.96 14.80 -8.16
C GLN A 14 -5.86 14.26 -6.72
N THR A 15 -5.80 15.15 -5.73
CA THR A 15 -5.62 14.83 -4.31
C THR A 15 -6.88 15.12 -3.51
N THR A 16 -7.33 14.14 -2.74
CA THR A 16 -8.37 14.29 -1.71
C THR A 16 -7.79 13.95 -0.35
N GLY A 17 -8.40 14.45 0.72
CA GLY A 17 -7.90 14.17 2.05
C GLY A 17 -8.71 14.80 3.16
N ILE A 18 -8.17 14.71 4.36
CA ILE A 18 -8.73 15.32 5.55
C ILE A 18 -7.59 15.69 6.50
N ALA A 19 -7.64 16.91 7.01
CA ALA A 19 -6.85 17.36 8.14
C ALA A 19 -7.75 17.38 9.38
N ILE A 20 -7.29 16.77 10.47
CA ILE A 20 -8.02 16.68 11.73
C ILE A 20 -7.00 16.74 12.86
N HIS A 21 -7.09 17.80 13.68
CA HIS A 21 -6.07 18.12 14.70
C HIS A 21 -4.67 18.25 14.10
N ASP A 22 -3.69 17.52 14.63
CA ASP A 22 -2.29 17.54 14.18
C ASP A 22 -2.01 16.50 13.08
N TRP A 23 -3.05 15.81 12.60
CA TRP A 23 -2.98 14.80 11.54
C TRP A 23 -3.47 15.35 10.20
N GLU A 24 -2.76 14.95 9.14
CA GLU A 24 -3.15 15.19 7.77
C GLU A 24 -3.04 13.90 6.96
N MET A 25 -4.15 13.50 6.35
CA MET A 25 -4.22 12.33 5.51
C MET A 25 -4.58 12.74 4.09
N ARG A 26 -3.80 12.30 3.10
CA ARG A 26 -4.00 12.62 1.69
C ARG A 26 -3.96 11.37 0.83
N SER A 27 -4.82 11.33 -0.18
CA SER A 27 -4.87 10.32 -1.21
C SER A 27 -4.80 10.99 -2.57
N HIS A 28 -3.84 10.58 -3.39
CA HIS A 28 -3.59 11.11 -4.73
C HIS A 28 -3.83 10.03 -5.77
N LYS A 29 -4.63 10.35 -6.79
CA LYS A 29 -5.08 9.39 -7.80
C LYS A 29 -4.90 9.94 -9.21
N THR A 30 -4.17 9.21 -10.03
CA THR A 30 -3.80 9.57 -11.39
C THR A 30 -4.02 8.39 -12.32
N SER A 31 -3.70 8.55 -13.61
CA SER A 31 -3.73 7.44 -14.57
C SER A 31 -2.61 6.43 -14.32
N ILE A 32 -2.69 5.30 -15.03
CA ILE A 32 -1.58 4.35 -15.10
C ILE A 32 -0.30 5.02 -15.62
N LEU A 33 0.85 4.43 -15.28
CA LEU A 33 2.14 4.85 -15.79
C LEU A 33 2.18 4.79 -17.33
N SER A 34 2.92 5.73 -17.93
CA SER A 34 3.22 5.68 -19.37
C SER A 34 4.17 4.53 -19.68
N SER A 35 4.23 4.10 -20.95
CA SER A 35 5.11 3.00 -21.38
C SER A 35 6.58 3.23 -20.97
N LYS A 36 7.07 4.48 -21.06
CA LYS A 36 8.44 4.83 -20.65
C LYS A 36 8.67 4.66 -19.15
N GLU A 37 7.68 5.03 -18.34
CA GLU A 37 7.75 4.86 -16.88
C GLU A 37 7.65 3.37 -16.50
N ILE A 38 6.85 2.59 -17.23
CA ILE A 38 6.75 1.13 -17.07
C ILE A 38 8.08 0.45 -17.39
N ASP A 39 8.70 0.78 -18.52
CA ASP A 39 10.00 0.21 -18.92
C ASP A 39 11.08 0.53 -17.87
N ALA A 40 11.12 1.77 -17.40
CA ALA A 40 12.06 2.20 -16.36
C ALA A 40 11.82 1.46 -15.03
N ALA A 41 10.55 1.33 -14.61
CA ALA A 41 10.20 0.61 -13.39
C ALA A 41 10.53 -0.89 -13.50
N SER A 42 10.29 -1.50 -14.66
CA SER A 42 10.61 -2.92 -14.90
C SER A 42 12.11 -3.17 -14.85
N ALA A 43 12.91 -2.29 -15.46
CA ALA A 43 14.36 -2.37 -15.42
C ALA A 43 14.91 -2.23 -13.99
N ASP A 44 14.35 -1.31 -13.19
CA ASP A 44 14.76 -1.09 -11.80
C ASP A 44 14.40 -2.28 -10.89
N LEU A 45 13.17 -2.79 -11.00
CA LEU A 45 12.68 -3.89 -10.17
C LEU A 45 13.23 -5.25 -10.61
N GLY A 46 13.52 -5.42 -11.91
CA GLY A 46 13.96 -6.67 -12.51
C GLY A 46 12.84 -7.70 -12.69
N ILE A 47 11.58 -7.27 -12.61
CA ILE A 47 10.38 -8.08 -12.85
C ILE A 47 9.45 -7.35 -13.83
N PRO A 48 8.57 -8.09 -14.54
CA PRO A 48 7.49 -7.47 -15.31
C PRO A 48 6.61 -6.62 -14.39
N ILE A 49 6.06 -5.53 -14.95
CA ILE A 49 5.16 -4.62 -14.24
C ILE A 49 3.71 -5.07 -14.45
N PRO A 50 2.83 -4.97 -13.42
CA PRO A 50 1.40 -5.22 -13.57
C PRO A 50 0.79 -4.43 -14.72
N GLU A 51 -0.18 -5.02 -15.43
CA GLU A 51 -0.85 -4.41 -16.59
C GLU A 51 -1.40 -3.00 -16.31
N MET A 52 -2.01 -2.81 -15.14
CA MET A 52 -2.53 -1.52 -14.68
C MET A 52 -1.76 -1.07 -13.44
N ILE A 53 -0.60 -0.45 -13.64
CA ILE A 53 0.18 0.14 -12.56
C ILE A 53 -0.13 1.63 -12.37
N PHE A 54 -0.60 2.00 -11.20
CA PHE A 54 -0.83 3.39 -10.80
C PHE A 54 0.37 3.92 -10.00
N GLY A 55 1.55 3.96 -10.62
CA GLY A 55 2.81 4.25 -9.93
C GLY A 55 2.92 5.65 -9.31
N ASN A 56 2.13 6.60 -9.82
CA ASN A 56 2.06 7.96 -9.29
C ASN A 56 0.97 8.12 -8.20
N ASN A 57 0.12 7.11 -7.99
CA ASN A 57 -0.85 7.14 -6.90
C ASN A 57 -0.14 6.96 -5.57
N PHE A 58 -0.64 7.67 -4.56
CA PHE A 58 -0.17 7.47 -3.19
C PHE A 58 -1.26 7.75 -2.16
N LEU A 59 -1.10 7.14 -1.00
CA LEU A 59 -1.78 7.53 0.22
C LEU A 59 -0.73 7.93 1.26
N THR A 60 -0.94 9.05 1.94
CA THR A 60 -0.03 9.56 2.97
C THR A 60 -0.79 9.83 4.26
N ILE A 61 -0.13 9.53 5.37
CA ILE A 61 -0.56 9.86 6.73
C ILE A 61 0.59 10.62 7.37
N GLU A 62 0.35 11.86 7.74
CA GLU A 62 1.36 12.76 8.30
C GLU A 62 0.87 13.33 9.64
N HIS A 63 1.79 13.42 10.60
CA HIS A 63 1.57 14.11 11.87
C HIS A 63 2.55 15.27 12.02
N LYS A 64 2.11 16.34 12.67
CA LYS A 64 2.94 17.53 12.96
C LYS A 64 4.25 17.23 13.68
N SER A 65 4.34 16.13 14.44
CA SER A 65 5.59 15.72 15.11
C SER A 65 6.70 15.34 14.12
N GLY A 66 6.36 15.08 12.85
CA GLY A 66 7.29 14.63 11.81
C GLY A 66 7.13 13.15 11.42
N PHE A 67 6.13 12.46 11.99
CA PHE A 67 5.77 11.13 11.52
C PHE A 67 5.14 11.21 10.13
N LYS A 68 5.59 10.32 9.24
CA LYS A 68 5.07 10.22 7.88
C LYS A 68 5.07 8.76 7.42
N LEU A 69 3.90 8.30 6.98
CA LEU A 69 3.72 7.00 6.36
C LEU A 69 3.17 7.17 4.95
N GLU A 70 3.73 6.45 3.99
CA GLU A 70 3.34 6.52 2.57
C GLU A 70 3.05 5.13 1.98
N PHE A 71 2.00 5.03 1.18
CA PHE A 71 1.66 3.83 0.41
C PHE A 71 1.77 4.14 -1.08
N LYS A 72 2.59 3.37 -1.80
CA LYS A 72 2.83 3.49 -3.25
C LYS A 72 2.99 2.12 -3.89
N ALA A 73 2.73 2.05 -5.20
CA ALA A 73 2.82 0.81 -5.96
C ALA A 73 4.26 0.27 -6.07
N LEU A 74 5.24 1.12 -6.41
CA LEU A 74 6.61 0.68 -6.68
C LEU A 74 7.32 0.09 -5.44
N PRO A 75 7.26 0.72 -4.25
CA PRO A 75 7.78 0.09 -3.03
C PRO A 75 7.09 -1.23 -2.69
N ALA A 76 5.80 -1.37 -3.01
CA ALA A 76 5.08 -2.63 -2.82
C ALA A 76 5.58 -3.74 -3.75
N LEU A 77 5.82 -3.42 -5.02
CA LEU A 77 6.38 -4.34 -6.01
C LEU A 77 7.84 -4.72 -5.72
N ALA A 78 8.61 -3.82 -5.12
CA ALA A 78 9.97 -4.11 -4.67
C ALA A 78 10.04 -5.20 -3.57
N MET A 79 8.93 -5.45 -2.87
CA MET A 79 8.83 -6.50 -1.83
C MET A 79 8.25 -7.83 -2.35
N VAL A 80 8.00 -7.96 -3.67
CA VAL A 80 7.60 -9.23 -4.28
C VAL A 80 8.74 -10.24 -4.19
N ASP A 81 8.42 -11.51 -3.95
CA ASP A 81 9.44 -12.55 -3.81
C ASP A 81 10.15 -12.83 -5.14
N GLN A 82 11.39 -12.36 -5.25
CA GLN A 82 12.27 -12.56 -6.40
C GLN A 82 13.28 -13.71 -6.19
N SER A 83 13.07 -14.56 -5.19
CA SER A 83 13.98 -15.66 -4.90
C SER A 83 13.96 -16.72 -6.01
N SER A 84 15.06 -17.44 -6.20
CA SER A 84 15.14 -18.47 -7.25
C SER A 84 14.11 -19.60 -7.12
N LYS A 85 13.41 -19.71 -5.98
CA LYS A 85 12.37 -20.69 -5.71
C LYS A 85 10.96 -20.11 -5.84
N SER A 86 10.80 -18.80 -5.98
CA SER A 86 9.49 -18.16 -6.03
C SER A 86 8.68 -18.60 -7.25
N SER A 87 9.36 -18.78 -8.39
CA SER A 87 8.76 -19.35 -9.61
C SER A 87 8.35 -20.82 -9.49
N ASP A 88 8.90 -21.57 -8.52
CA ASP A 88 8.57 -22.99 -8.31
C ASP A 88 7.32 -23.18 -7.44
N LEU A 89 6.88 -22.14 -6.73
CA LEU A 89 5.73 -22.18 -5.82
C LEU A 89 4.41 -22.23 -6.59
N ILE A 90 4.37 -21.69 -7.82
CA ILE A 90 3.19 -21.70 -8.68
C ILE A 90 3.35 -22.77 -9.77
N LYS A 91 3.02 -24.01 -9.43
CA LYS A 91 2.93 -25.15 -10.36
C LYS A 91 1.62 -25.16 -11.14
N VAL A 92 1.27 -24.06 -11.81
CA VAL A 92 0.33 -24.19 -12.95
C VAL A 92 1.12 -24.60 -14.17
N SER A 93 0.56 -25.52 -14.94
CA SER A 93 1.16 -26.19 -16.11
C SER A 93 1.74 -25.25 -17.18
N TYR A 94 1.49 -23.95 -17.08
CA TYR A 94 1.79 -22.94 -18.10
C TYR A 94 2.82 -21.87 -17.67
N ALA A 95 3.28 -21.86 -16.41
CA ALA A 95 4.23 -20.84 -15.92
C ALA A 95 5.57 -20.85 -16.68
N ARG A 96 6.01 -22.02 -17.16
CA ARG A 96 7.20 -22.15 -18.01
C ARG A 96 7.01 -21.55 -19.40
N GLU A 97 5.85 -21.77 -20.03
CA GLU A 97 5.55 -21.17 -21.34
C GLU A 97 5.39 -19.65 -21.25
N TRP A 98 5.01 -19.10 -20.10
CA TRP A 98 5.00 -17.65 -19.85
C TRP A 98 6.39 -17.06 -19.66
N PHE A 99 7.28 -17.75 -18.94
CA PHE A 99 8.70 -17.39 -18.87
C PHE A 99 9.27 -17.29 -20.28
N ASP A 100 9.00 -18.27 -21.12
CA ASP A 100 9.48 -18.29 -22.51
C ASP A 100 8.78 -17.22 -23.37
N LYS A 101 7.46 -17.00 -23.25
CA LYS A 101 6.75 -15.99 -24.06
C LYS A 101 7.11 -14.55 -23.70
N ARG A 102 7.18 -14.17 -22.42
CA ARG A 102 7.56 -12.79 -22.01
C ARG A 102 9.06 -12.54 -22.17
N SER A 103 9.90 -13.56 -21.97
CA SER A 103 11.33 -13.43 -22.31
C SER A 103 11.57 -13.33 -23.82
N MET A 104 10.73 -13.94 -24.66
CA MET A 104 10.83 -13.86 -26.13
C MET A 104 10.17 -12.62 -26.75
N VAL A 105 9.05 -12.12 -26.23
CA VAL A 105 8.37 -10.92 -26.78
C VAL A 105 9.19 -9.64 -26.58
N ASN A 106 10.06 -9.60 -25.56
CA ASN A 106 10.98 -8.47 -25.32
C ASN A 106 12.33 -8.59 -26.07
N GLN A 107 12.54 -9.60 -26.93
CA GLN A 107 13.83 -9.84 -27.59
C GLN A 107 14.18 -8.90 -28.73
N GLU A 108 13.28 -8.03 -29.20
CA GLU A 108 13.71 -7.11 -30.26
C GLU A 108 14.68 -6.04 -29.73
N HIS A 109 14.71 -5.72 -28.42
CA HIS A 109 15.64 -4.70 -27.91
C HIS A 109 16.10 -4.77 -26.44
N ILE A 110 15.89 -5.86 -25.68
CA ILE A 110 16.30 -5.89 -24.26
C ILE A 110 17.07 -7.18 -23.90
N THR A 111 18.34 -7.00 -23.50
CA THR A 111 19.25 -8.04 -22.96
C THR A 111 19.07 -8.30 -21.46
N ASP A 112 17.97 -7.84 -20.88
CA ASP A 112 17.81 -7.83 -19.42
C ASP A 112 17.25 -9.16 -18.92
N VAL A 113 18.05 -9.80 -18.07
CA VAL A 113 17.72 -11.03 -17.38
C VAL A 113 16.58 -10.74 -16.41
N VAL A 114 15.37 -11.15 -16.76
CA VAL A 114 14.22 -11.10 -15.85
C VAL A 114 14.50 -12.01 -14.66
N LYS A 115 14.39 -11.47 -13.44
CA LYS A 115 14.60 -12.23 -12.22
C LYS A 115 13.44 -13.24 -12.03
N PRO A 116 13.70 -14.43 -11.47
CA PRO A 116 12.63 -15.32 -11.04
C PRO A 116 11.71 -14.59 -10.07
N TYR A 117 10.39 -14.66 -10.27
CA TYR A 117 9.40 -14.09 -9.36
C TYR A 117 8.16 -15.01 -9.25
N ASP A 118 7.27 -14.71 -8.30
CA ASP A 118 6.12 -15.55 -7.96
C ASP A 118 4.95 -15.50 -8.96
N TRP A 119 4.96 -14.60 -9.95
CA TRP A 119 3.88 -14.39 -10.94
C TRP A 119 2.55 -13.86 -10.40
N THR A 120 2.41 -13.66 -9.09
CA THR A 120 1.16 -13.19 -8.47
C THR A 120 1.30 -11.81 -7.84
N TYR A 121 2.49 -11.20 -7.94
CA TYR A 121 2.80 -9.91 -7.32
C TYR A 121 2.49 -9.90 -5.82
N THR A 122 2.67 -11.06 -5.16
CA THR A 122 2.34 -11.17 -3.75
C THR A 122 3.38 -10.39 -2.95
N THR A 123 2.89 -9.46 -2.14
CA THR A 123 3.74 -8.53 -1.40
C THR A 123 3.34 -8.48 0.06
N LYS A 124 4.33 -8.34 0.94
CA LYS A 124 4.14 -8.11 2.38
C LYS A 124 4.19 -6.63 2.74
N TYR A 125 4.10 -5.76 1.74
CA TYR A 125 4.22 -4.32 1.91
C TYR A 125 3.15 -3.76 2.85
N SER A 126 3.60 -3.17 3.97
CA SER A 126 2.77 -2.53 5.00
C SER A 126 2.84 -1.00 4.97
N GLY A 127 3.45 -0.41 3.93
CA GLY A 127 3.72 1.02 3.84
C GLY A 127 5.21 1.35 3.98
N THR A 128 5.57 2.57 3.60
CA THR A 128 6.92 3.11 3.71
C THR A 128 6.93 4.19 4.78
N ASN A 129 7.58 3.91 5.92
CA ASN A 129 7.76 4.89 6.98
C ASN A 129 8.88 5.87 6.58
N LEU A 130 8.53 7.13 6.35
CA LEU A 130 9.43 8.21 5.93
C LEU A 130 9.84 9.12 7.10
N SER A 131 9.50 8.74 8.34
CA SER A 131 9.81 9.51 9.53
C SER A 131 11.33 9.54 9.77
N SER A 132 11.88 10.72 10.05
CA SER A 132 13.34 10.87 10.25
C SER A 132 13.81 10.43 11.65
N GLN A 133 12.90 10.39 12.63
CA GLN A 133 13.24 10.12 14.03
C GLN A 133 13.13 8.63 14.34
N LYS A 134 14.11 8.09 15.08
CA LYS A 134 14.20 6.65 15.35
C LYS A 134 13.02 6.11 16.18
N HIS A 135 12.51 6.88 17.13
CA HIS A 135 11.38 6.46 17.98
C HIS A 135 10.04 6.40 17.22
N MET A 136 9.97 7.03 16.05
CA MET A 136 8.82 6.99 15.13
C MET A 136 8.91 5.84 14.11
N GLN A 137 9.98 5.03 14.17
CA GLN A 137 10.07 3.82 13.38
C GLN A 137 9.19 2.74 14.01
N PHE A 138 8.65 1.87 13.16
CA PHE A 138 7.80 0.78 13.61
C PHE A 138 8.62 -0.27 14.37
N GLU A 139 8.11 -0.65 15.54
CA GLU A 139 8.62 -1.78 16.30
C GLU A 139 7.50 -2.82 16.45
N GLN A 140 7.86 -4.10 16.30
CA GLN A 140 6.92 -5.19 16.49
C GLN A 140 6.44 -5.21 17.95
N SER A 141 5.13 -5.07 18.14
CA SER A 141 4.53 -5.19 19.47
C SER A 141 3.94 -6.57 19.67
N THR A 142 4.17 -7.13 20.86
CA THR A 142 3.55 -8.39 21.32
C THR A 142 2.38 -8.16 22.26
N ASN A 143 2.18 -6.92 22.72
CA ASN A 143 1.25 -6.60 23.82
C ASN A 143 0.08 -5.72 23.36
N GLU A 144 0.19 -5.12 22.18
CA GLU A 144 -0.84 -4.27 21.60
C GLU A 144 -1.55 -5.04 20.49
N SER A 145 -2.86 -4.91 20.43
CA SER A 145 -3.71 -5.52 19.40
C SER A 145 -4.74 -4.50 18.92
N ILE A 146 -5.10 -4.59 17.66
CA ILE A 146 -6.14 -3.73 17.08
C ILE A 146 -7.48 -4.09 17.74
N ASP A 147 -8.18 -3.10 18.30
CA ASP A 147 -9.52 -3.30 18.86
C ASP A 147 -10.54 -3.49 17.73
N ILE A 148 -10.77 -4.76 17.38
CA ILE A 148 -11.72 -5.16 16.35
C ILE A 148 -13.16 -4.77 16.70
N GLU A 149 -13.53 -4.78 17.99
CA GLU A 149 -14.89 -4.41 18.40
C GLU A 149 -15.15 -2.92 18.22
N GLN A 150 -14.11 -2.10 18.35
CA GLN A 150 -14.19 -0.68 18.01
C GLN A 150 -14.35 -0.46 16.50
N LEU A 151 -13.61 -1.20 15.65
CA LEU A 151 -13.71 -1.08 14.19
C LEU A 151 -15.09 -1.49 13.63
N LYS A 152 -15.81 -2.38 14.33
CA LYS A 152 -17.17 -2.82 13.98
C LYS A 152 -18.26 -1.79 14.29
N ARG A 153 -17.96 -0.73 15.06
CA ARG A 153 -18.96 0.26 15.42
C ARG A 153 -19.47 1.01 14.17
N PRO A 154 -20.79 1.24 14.06
CA PRO A 154 -21.38 1.98 12.94
C PRO A 154 -21.27 3.50 13.17
N ASP A 155 -20.05 4.00 13.37
CA ASP A 155 -19.82 5.44 13.53
C ASP A 155 -19.88 6.16 12.17
N PRO A 156 -20.47 7.38 12.10
CA PRO A 156 -20.51 8.17 10.88
C PRO A 156 -19.10 8.40 10.33
N ILE A 157 -18.89 8.20 9.03
CA ILE A 157 -17.58 8.36 8.41
C ILE A 157 -17.37 9.84 8.05
N LEU A 158 -16.30 10.45 8.57
CA LEU A 158 -15.89 11.81 8.22
C LEU A 158 -15.21 11.86 6.86
N PHE A 159 -14.37 10.86 6.58
CA PHE A 159 -13.66 10.74 5.32
C PHE A 159 -13.49 9.27 4.95
N TYR A 160 -13.77 8.96 3.69
CA TYR A 160 -13.47 7.67 3.09
C TYR A 160 -12.75 7.91 1.78
N ASP A 161 -11.71 7.13 1.54
CA ASP A 161 -11.08 7.06 0.24
C ASP A 161 -10.55 5.66 -0.04
N GLU A 162 -10.60 5.26 -1.31
CA GLU A 162 -10.08 4.00 -1.81
C GLU A 162 -9.19 4.29 -3.02
N ASN A 163 -7.92 3.87 -2.95
CA ASN A 163 -6.90 4.19 -3.92
C ASN A 163 -6.17 2.93 -4.39
N ILE A 164 -6.35 2.61 -5.67
CA ILE A 164 -5.72 1.48 -6.33
C ILE A 164 -4.25 1.80 -6.63
N LEU A 165 -3.36 0.85 -6.33
CA LEU A 165 -1.93 0.95 -6.58
C LEU A 165 -1.54 0.15 -7.82
N PHE A 166 -2.03 -1.09 -7.96
CA PHE A 166 -1.88 -1.85 -9.19
C PHE A 166 -2.95 -2.93 -9.35
N GLU A 167 -3.14 -3.37 -10.58
CA GLU A 167 -3.97 -4.49 -10.98
C GLU A 167 -3.37 -5.25 -12.16
N ASP A 168 -3.53 -6.58 -12.17
CA ASP A 168 -3.12 -7.49 -13.24
C ASP A 168 -4.12 -8.66 -13.34
N GLU A 169 -4.51 -9.04 -14.56
CA GLU A 169 -5.44 -10.15 -14.80
C GLU A 169 -4.75 -11.52 -14.88
N LEU A 170 -3.47 -11.59 -14.54
CA LEU A 170 -2.66 -12.81 -14.53
C LEU A 170 -2.85 -13.62 -15.82
N ALA A 171 -2.90 -12.92 -16.96
CA ALA A 171 -3.24 -13.47 -18.27
C ALA A 171 -4.47 -14.40 -18.25
N ASP A 172 -5.60 -13.88 -17.77
CA ASP A 172 -6.91 -14.56 -17.65
C ASP A 172 -6.96 -15.73 -16.65
N ASN A 173 -5.94 -15.92 -15.81
CA ASN A 173 -5.90 -17.01 -14.82
C ASN A 173 -6.30 -16.55 -13.40
N GLY A 174 -6.64 -15.28 -13.23
CA GLY A 174 -7.06 -14.73 -11.94
C GLY A 174 -6.95 -13.21 -11.94
N THR A 175 -6.87 -12.61 -10.76
CA THR A 175 -6.56 -11.19 -10.62
C THR A 175 -5.62 -10.97 -9.44
N ALA A 176 -4.66 -10.08 -9.62
CA ALA A 176 -3.83 -9.54 -8.55
C ALA A 176 -4.11 -8.05 -8.43
N VAL A 177 -4.69 -7.63 -7.30
CA VAL A 177 -5.07 -6.23 -7.07
C VAL A 177 -4.49 -5.78 -5.73
N LEU A 178 -3.80 -4.64 -5.73
CA LEU A 178 -3.39 -3.95 -4.51
C LEU A 178 -4.10 -2.60 -4.42
N THR A 179 -4.91 -2.45 -3.38
CA THR A 179 -5.67 -1.23 -3.10
C THR A 179 -5.49 -0.81 -1.66
N THR A 180 -5.35 0.50 -1.44
CA THR A 180 -5.33 1.11 -0.11
C THR A 180 -6.68 1.71 0.20
N LYS A 181 -7.16 1.52 1.43
CA LYS A 181 -8.46 2.04 1.88
C LYS A 181 -8.26 2.83 3.16
N MET A 182 -8.86 4.00 3.21
CA MET A 182 -8.85 4.86 4.38
C MET A 182 -10.26 5.16 4.81
N ARG A 183 -10.58 4.85 6.06
CA ARG A 183 -11.86 5.14 6.68
C ARG A 183 -11.61 5.87 8.00
N ILE A 184 -12.02 7.12 8.06
CA ILE A 184 -11.86 7.96 9.25
C ILE A 184 -13.26 8.19 9.84
N PRO A 185 -13.64 7.46 10.91
CA PRO A 185 -14.90 7.66 11.57
C PRO A 185 -14.92 8.95 12.38
N ARG A 186 -16.13 9.42 12.68
CA ARG A 186 -16.37 10.51 13.63
C ARG A 186 -16.21 9.94 15.04
N SER A 187 -15.10 10.25 15.71
CA SER A 187 -15.02 10.01 17.15
C SER A 187 -16.05 10.90 17.86
N ASN A 188 -16.88 10.31 18.71
CA ASN A 188 -17.89 11.02 19.50
C ASN A 188 -17.32 11.62 20.81
N GLY A 189 -15.99 11.76 20.93
CA GLY A 189 -15.34 12.33 22.11
C GLY A 189 -14.13 13.22 21.78
N GLU A 190 -13.65 13.95 22.78
CA GLU A 190 -12.38 14.71 22.76
C GLU A 190 -11.15 13.81 22.63
N ASP A 191 -11.36 12.49 22.70
CA ASP A 191 -10.31 11.49 22.62
C ASP A 191 -10.07 11.09 21.15
N LEU A 192 -9.15 11.81 20.52
CA LEU A 192 -8.46 11.38 19.30
C LEU A 192 -7.19 10.60 19.62
N SER A 193 -7.10 10.02 20.82
CA SER A 193 -6.22 8.86 21.05
C SER A 193 -6.34 7.91 19.87
N LEU A 194 -7.50 7.73 19.23
CA LEU A 194 -7.71 6.90 18.04
C LEU A 194 -6.91 7.27 16.77
N LEU A 195 -6.38 8.49 16.64
CA LEU A 195 -5.42 8.80 15.55
C LEU A 195 -3.97 8.79 16.07
N LEU A 196 -3.78 8.99 17.38
CA LEU A 196 -2.50 8.92 18.08
C LEU A 196 -2.15 7.50 18.56
N ASP A 197 -3.10 6.57 18.49
CA ASP A 197 -2.97 5.16 18.82
C ASP A 197 -2.34 4.51 17.61
N SER A 198 -1.16 3.95 17.81
CA SER A 198 -0.34 3.31 16.80
C SER A 198 -1.03 2.14 16.06
N ASN A 199 -2.27 1.81 16.44
CA ASN A 199 -3.08 0.68 16.03
C ASN A 199 -3.94 0.91 14.76
N TRP A 200 -3.92 2.09 14.14
CA TRP A 200 -4.88 2.43 13.07
C TRP A 200 -4.41 2.20 11.63
N VAL A 201 -3.14 1.84 11.42
CA VAL A 201 -2.66 1.44 10.10
C VAL A 201 -2.81 -0.07 9.95
N SER A 202 -3.96 -0.52 9.44
CA SER A 202 -4.12 -1.92 9.03
C SER A 202 -3.86 -2.06 7.53
N THR A 203 -2.75 -2.67 7.15
CA THR A 203 -2.69 -3.35 5.85
C THR A 203 -3.40 -4.69 6.02
N GLN A 204 -4.57 -4.87 5.41
CA GLN A 204 -5.18 -6.19 5.34
C GLN A 204 -4.38 -7.05 4.36
N LEU A 205 -3.43 -7.81 4.90
CA LEU A 205 -2.81 -8.93 4.19
C LEU A 205 -3.67 -10.19 4.38
N PRO A 206 -3.86 -11.03 3.36
CA PRO A 206 -4.52 -12.31 3.53
C PRO A 206 -3.66 -13.22 4.43
N GLU A 207 -4.24 -13.60 5.56
CA GLU A 207 -3.86 -14.74 6.41
C GLU A 207 -2.35 -14.98 6.64
N GLN A 208 -1.61 -13.95 7.07
CA GLN A 208 -0.36 -14.14 7.79
C GLN A 208 -0.42 -13.32 9.07
N ALA A 209 -0.47 -14.02 10.21
CA ALA A 209 -0.39 -13.55 11.59
C ALA A 209 -0.45 -12.01 11.75
N SER A 210 -1.58 -11.50 12.25
CA SER A 210 -1.77 -10.09 12.59
C SER A 210 -0.75 -9.68 13.66
N HIS A 211 0.39 -9.15 13.23
CA HIS A 211 1.33 -8.49 14.11
C HIS A 211 1.01 -7.00 14.08
N VAL A 212 0.96 -6.38 15.26
CA VAL A 212 0.79 -4.95 15.39
C VAL A 212 2.17 -4.31 15.42
N GLU A 213 2.36 -3.34 14.53
CA GLU A 213 3.54 -2.48 14.51
C GLU A 213 3.17 -1.14 15.12
N VAL A 214 4.02 -0.64 16.01
CA VAL A 214 3.75 0.54 16.83
C VAL A 214 4.82 1.57 16.55
N ALA A 215 4.42 2.80 16.21
CA ALA A 215 5.31 3.95 16.08
C ALA A 215 4.95 4.96 17.18
N ARG A 216 5.94 5.42 17.95
CA ARG A 216 5.71 6.39 19.02
C ARG A 216 6.00 7.79 18.52
N LEU A 217 5.14 8.74 18.87
CA LEU A 217 5.23 10.13 18.42
C LEU A 217 5.88 11.07 19.44
N GLU A 218 6.14 10.56 20.65
CA GLU A 218 6.74 11.25 21.81
C GLU A 218 8.03 10.56 22.28
#